data_AF-A0A2E4D5Y0-F1
#
_entry.id   AF-A0A2E4D5Y0-F1
#
_cell.length_a   1.000
_cell.length_b   1.000
_cell.length_c   1.000
_cell.angle_alpha   90.00
_cell.angle_beta   90.00
_cell.angle_gamma   90.00
#
_symmetry.space_group_name_H-M   'P 1'
#
loop_
_entity.id
_entity.type
_entity.pdbx_description
1 polymer ?
#
loop_
_entity_poly.entity_id
_entity_poly.type
_entity_poly.pdbx_seq_one_letter_code
_entity_poly.pdbx_strand_id
1 'polypeptide(L)'
;MISLDEFTEISDFKKYVRYFISKKTSPSEINWGQSEKLLFDESLSLSDVPGGIELNVSRDYSQLVKRLSMLRGPERWALLYKILYRLKFENKNLLNLPSDPDIRQAHIYLKSIARDIHKMHAFVRFKKIDEPSEKYVAWHGPEHKILRAGAPFFKDRFGDKPWSIFTPDESAHWDGTKLFYSEGMSFDDFKHKDDWDEVWKDYYRSIYNPARLNIKMMKQEMSPKYWKSMPEAEIIEELIKNTPDQLQKAAASQWFEAKVDKDSTLDEIQFALSNCTACPLYEKATQAVPGSGPVDAKLVILGEQPGDLEDTQGRPFVGPSGALLMDILSQSGIDSSQIYFTNTVKHFSFRENAKGERIHRSPTGKQIHACKPWLEAELNQIKPRVILALGVTAATAVLGKKPKLSQERGEIFSTKYAKNIIISWHPSSILRTENAELKRMKKNQLAEDIQRAFHLSLLN
;
A
#
# COMPACT_ATOMS: atom_id res chain seq x y z
N MET A 1 -9.16 -44.68 -17.30
CA MET A 1 -9.11 -43.93 -16.02
C MET A 1 -10.53 -43.49 -15.69
N ILE A 2 -10.89 -43.27 -14.43
CA ILE A 2 -12.20 -42.72 -14.08
C ILE A 2 -12.10 -41.19 -14.13
N SER A 3 -12.75 -40.57 -15.10
CA SER A 3 -12.75 -39.12 -15.29
C SER A 3 -14.01 -38.51 -14.68
N LEU A 4 -13.82 -37.53 -13.79
CA LEU A 4 -14.91 -36.85 -13.10
C LEU A 4 -15.40 -35.64 -13.88
N ASP A 5 -16.72 -35.37 -13.78
CA ASP A 5 -17.30 -34.12 -14.27
C ASP A 5 -16.77 -32.91 -13.47
N GLU A 6 -16.81 -31.72 -14.06
CA GLU A 6 -16.31 -30.50 -13.40
C GLU A 6 -17.14 -30.15 -12.15
N PHE A 7 -16.46 -29.92 -11.02
CA PHE A 7 -17.10 -29.48 -9.78
C PHE A 7 -16.19 -28.55 -8.97
N THR A 8 -16.81 -27.64 -8.23
CA THR A 8 -16.08 -26.63 -7.43
C THR A 8 -16.32 -26.73 -5.94
N GLU A 9 -17.37 -27.45 -5.50
CA GLU A 9 -17.81 -27.44 -4.11
C GLU A 9 -17.18 -28.56 -3.27
N ILE A 10 -16.90 -28.23 -2.00
CA ILE A 10 -16.38 -29.19 -1.03
C ILE A 10 -17.39 -30.33 -0.76
N SER A 11 -18.69 -30.05 -0.87
CA SER A 11 -19.75 -31.05 -0.70
C SER A 11 -19.64 -32.17 -1.73
N ASP A 12 -19.33 -31.81 -2.97
CA ASP A 12 -19.27 -32.76 -4.09
C ASP A 12 -17.97 -33.55 -4.04
N PHE A 13 -16.85 -32.87 -3.73
CA PHE A 13 -15.60 -33.54 -3.37
C PHE A 13 -15.82 -34.62 -2.31
N LYS A 14 -16.52 -34.28 -1.21
CA LYS A 14 -16.80 -35.24 -0.14
C LYS A 14 -17.60 -36.45 -0.62
N LYS A 15 -18.57 -36.30 -1.53
CA LYS A 15 -19.33 -37.44 -2.06
C LYS A 15 -18.41 -38.39 -2.85
N TYR A 16 -17.63 -37.86 -3.78
CA TYR A 16 -16.66 -38.66 -4.55
C TYR A 16 -15.64 -39.36 -3.64
N VAL A 17 -15.09 -38.63 -2.67
CA VAL A 17 -14.12 -39.19 -1.72
C VAL A 17 -14.70 -40.36 -0.93
N ARG A 18 -15.94 -40.25 -0.44
CA ARG A 18 -16.57 -41.35 0.31
C ARG A 18 -16.74 -42.60 -0.56
N TYR A 19 -17.20 -42.42 -1.79
CA TYR A 19 -17.35 -43.50 -2.76
C TYR A 19 -16.02 -44.17 -3.11
N PHE A 20 -15.01 -43.39 -3.50
CA PHE A 20 -13.71 -43.95 -3.90
C PHE A 20 -12.96 -44.60 -2.73
N ILE A 21 -13.04 -44.04 -1.52
CA ILE A 21 -12.48 -44.69 -0.33
C ILE A 21 -13.22 -45.99 -0.01
N SER A 22 -14.55 -46.06 -0.14
CA SER A 22 -15.28 -47.33 0.09
C SER A 22 -14.90 -48.43 -0.89
N LYS A 23 -14.54 -48.06 -2.13
CA LYS A 23 -14.08 -48.97 -3.18
C LYS A 23 -12.56 -49.20 -3.16
N LYS A 24 -11.83 -48.52 -2.28
CA LYS A 24 -10.36 -48.52 -2.20
C LYS A 24 -9.68 -48.16 -3.54
N THR A 25 -10.34 -47.32 -4.34
CA THR A 25 -9.83 -46.89 -5.65
C THR A 25 -8.53 -46.13 -5.50
N SER A 26 -7.49 -46.52 -6.23
CA SER A 26 -6.18 -45.88 -6.16
C SER A 26 -6.24 -44.44 -6.68
N PRO A 27 -5.50 -43.48 -6.09
CA PRO A 27 -5.41 -42.13 -6.62
C PRO A 27 -4.95 -42.04 -8.09
N SER A 28 -4.19 -43.04 -8.57
CA SER A 28 -3.73 -43.10 -9.97
C SER A 28 -4.83 -43.50 -10.97
N GLU A 29 -5.95 -44.03 -10.48
CA GLU A 29 -7.07 -44.49 -11.32
C GLU A 29 -8.09 -43.38 -11.59
N ILE A 30 -7.96 -42.22 -10.92
CA ILE A 30 -8.95 -41.14 -10.92
C ILE A 30 -8.35 -39.89 -11.55
N ASN A 31 -9.01 -39.38 -12.58
CA ASN A 31 -8.75 -38.05 -13.13
C ASN A 31 -9.73 -37.04 -12.52
N TRP A 32 -9.21 -36.18 -11.66
CA TRP A 32 -9.97 -35.11 -11.00
C TRP A 32 -10.23 -33.89 -11.90
N GLY A 33 -9.92 -33.98 -13.20
CA GLY A 33 -9.97 -32.87 -14.17
C GLY A 33 -8.62 -32.22 -14.43
N GLN A 34 -7.53 -32.84 -13.96
CA GLN A 34 -6.16 -32.32 -14.10
C GLN A 34 -5.48 -32.68 -15.43
N SER A 35 -6.02 -33.69 -16.13
CA SER A 35 -5.58 -34.11 -17.47
C SER A 35 -6.76 -34.14 -18.43
N GLU A 36 -6.51 -33.94 -19.72
CA GLU A 36 -7.53 -34.10 -20.76
C GLU A 36 -8.14 -35.49 -20.68
N LYS A 37 -9.46 -35.55 -20.87
CA LYS A 37 -10.20 -36.80 -20.89
C LYS A 37 -9.81 -37.59 -22.14
N LEU A 38 -9.30 -38.80 -21.94
CA LEU A 38 -8.95 -39.68 -23.06
C LEU A 38 -10.21 -40.36 -23.61
N LEU A 39 -10.17 -40.75 -24.88
CA LEU A 39 -11.30 -41.37 -25.59
C LEU A 39 -11.82 -42.67 -24.91
N PHE A 40 -10.97 -43.32 -24.10
CA PHE A 40 -11.27 -44.57 -23.38
C PHE A 40 -11.49 -44.38 -21.87
N ASP A 41 -11.61 -43.14 -21.39
CA ASP A 41 -11.90 -42.89 -19.98
C ASP A 41 -13.38 -43.09 -19.65
N GLU A 42 -13.62 -43.77 -18.54
CA GLU A 42 -14.96 -43.95 -17.99
C GLU A 42 -15.38 -42.65 -17.30
N SER A 43 -16.49 -42.05 -17.72
CA SER A 43 -17.02 -40.84 -17.10
C SER A 43 -17.83 -41.22 -15.87
N LEU A 44 -17.59 -40.55 -14.75
CA LEU A 44 -18.42 -40.70 -13.55
C LEU A 44 -19.04 -39.35 -13.19
N SER A 45 -20.37 -39.28 -13.25
CA SER A 45 -21.11 -38.10 -12.81
C SER A 45 -21.44 -38.18 -11.33
N LEU A 46 -21.71 -37.02 -10.72
CA LEU A 46 -22.06 -36.97 -9.30
C LEU A 46 -23.40 -37.68 -9.01
N SER A 47 -24.31 -37.73 -9.99
CA SER A 47 -25.59 -38.45 -9.90
C SER A 47 -25.42 -39.96 -9.80
N ASP A 48 -24.33 -40.50 -10.34
CA ASP A 48 -24.05 -41.95 -10.34
C ASP A 48 -23.40 -42.42 -9.04
N VAL A 49 -23.03 -41.48 -8.15
CA VAL A 49 -22.39 -41.77 -6.87
C VAL A 49 -23.45 -42.08 -5.82
N PRO A 50 -23.46 -43.30 -5.23
CA PRO A 50 -24.40 -43.65 -4.18
C PRO A 50 -24.27 -42.74 -2.95
N GLY A 51 -25.40 -42.25 -2.45
CA GLY A 51 -25.47 -41.55 -1.16
C GLY A 51 -25.29 -42.48 0.04
N GLY A 52 -25.19 -41.90 1.25
CA GLY A 52 -25.26 -42.65 2.51
C GLY A 52 -23.98 -43.38 2.94
N ILE A 53 -22.90 -43.31 2.17
CA ILE A 53 -21.59 -43.84 2.59
C ILE A 53 -21.03 -42.91 3.68
N GLU A 54 -20.67 -43.45 4.84
CA GLU A 54 -20.03 -42.68 5.91
C GLU A 54 -18.50 -42.76 5.84
N LEU A 55 -17.83 -41.67 6.20
CA LEU A 55 -16.37 -41.63 6.26
C LEU A 55 -15.90 -40.73 7.41
N ASN A 56 -15.27 -41.35 8.41
CA ASN A 56 -14.65 -40.65 9.52
C ASN A 56 -13.24 -40.20 9.16
N VAL A 57 -12.93 -38.92 9.38
CA VAL A 57 -11.61 -38.32 9.13
C VAL A 57 -11.14 -37.53 10.35
N SER A 58 -9.83 -37.36 10.51
CA SER A 58 -9.28 -36.57 11.61
C SER A 58 -9.63 -35.09 11.48
N ARG A 59 -9.60 -34.37 12.61
CA ARG A 59 -9.80 -32.92 12.65
C ARG A 59 -8.78 -32.19 11.78
N ASP A 60 -7.53 -32.62 11.82
CA ASP A 60 -6.43 -31.99 11.08
C ASP A 60 -6.62 -32.13 9.57
N TYR A 61 -7.04 -33.31 9.10
CA TYR A 61 -7.37 -33.50 7.69
C TYR A 61 -8.58 -32.65 7.27
N SER A 62 -9.61 -32.57 8.11
CA SER A 62 -10.78 -31.70 7.84
C SER A 62 -10.37 -30.22 7.72
N GLN A 63 -9.42 -29.76 8.55
CA GLN A 63 -8.89 -28.41 8.49
C GLN A 63 -8.01 -28.19 7.24
N LEU A 64 -7.24 -29.19 6.83
CA LEU A 64 -6.49 -29.19 5.57
C LEU A 64 -7.43 -29.05 4.36
N VAL A 65 -8.51 -29.84 4.30
CA VAL A 65 -9.54 -29.74 3.25
C VAL A 65 -10.12 -28.34 3.17
N LYS A 66 -10.51 -27.75 4.31
CA LYS A 66 -11.07 -26.39 4.35
C LYS A 66 -10.13 -25.32 3.84
N ARG A 67 -8.82 -25.47 4.05
CA ARG A 67 -7.82 -24.49 3.61
C ARG A 67 -7.43 -24.70 2.15
N LEU A 68 -7.17 -25.93 1.73
CA LEU A 68 -6.78 -26.23 0.35
C LEU A 68 -7.93 -26.13 -0.65
N SER A 69 -9.20 -26.20 -0.22
CA SER A 69 -10.34 -25.91 -1.09
C SER A 69 -10.35 -24.49 -1.65
N MET A 70 -9.58 -23.57 -1.05
CA MET A 70 -9.42 -22.20 -1.54
C MET A 70 -8.51 -22.14 -2.79
N LEU A 71 -7.63 -23.13 -3.00
CA LEU A 71 -6.75 -23.18 -4.17
C LEU A 71 -7.60 -23.20 -5.45
N ARG A 72 -7.22 -22.50 -6.52
CA ARG A 72 -7.87 -22.68 -7.84
C ARG A 72 -7.36 -23.94 -8.52
N GLY A 73 -8.19 -24.53 -9.38
CA GLY A 73 -7.85 -25.72 -10.15
C GLY A 73 -8.17 -27.08 -9.49
N PRO A 74 -8.30 -28.13 -10.30
CA PRO A 74 -8.70 -29.47 -9.88
C PRO A 74 -7.60 -30.24 -9.11
N GLU A 75 -6.34 -29.84 -9.21
CA GLU A 75 -5.19 -30.47 -8.56
C GLU A 75 -5.32 -30.51 -7.03
N ARG A 76 -6.07 -29.56 -6.45
CA ARG A 76 -6.37 -29.52 -5.02
C ARG A 76 -7.14 -30.77 -4.58
N TRP A 77 -8.07 -31.23 -5.40
CA TRP A 77 -8.92 -32.37 -5.08
C TRP A 77 -8.15 -33.68 -5.20
N ALA A 78 -7.33 -33.82 -6.24
CA ALA A 78 -6.44 -34.96 -6.40
C ALA A 78 -5.46 -35.10 -5.24
N LEU A 79 -4.80 -34.00 -4.85
CA LEU A 79 -3.87 -33.99 -3.73
C LEU A 79 -4.56 -34.33 -2.40
N LEU A 80 -5.72 -33.72 -2.12
CA LEU A 80 -6.49 -34.00 -0.91
C LEU A 80 -6.92 -35.47 -0.84
N TYR A 81 -7.45 -36.02 -1.94
CA TYR A 81 -7.81 -37.44 -2.01
C TYR A 81 -6.61 -38.35 -1.80
N LYS A 82 -5.48 -38.07 -2.46
CA LYS A 82 -4.25 -38.84 -2.33
C LYS A 82 -3.76 -38.86 -0.87
N ILE A 83 -3.70 -37.70 -0.21
CA ILE A 83 -3.32 -37.60 1.20
C ILE A 83 -4.26 -38.44 2.07
N LEU A 84 -5.57 -38.40 1.82
CA LEU A 84 -6.54 -39.18 2.59
C LEU A 84 -6.41 -40.69 2.37
N TYR A 85 -6.23 -41.12 1.12
CA TYR A 85 -6.00 -42.51 0.76
C TYR A 85 -4.80 -43.06 1.54
N ARG A 86 -3.67 -42.34 1.49
CA ARG A 86 -2.45 -42.70 2.20
C ARG A 86 -2.64 -42.70 3.72
N LEU A 87 -3.38 -41.72 4.27
CA LEU A 87 -3.74 -41.71 5.70
C LEU A 87 -4.57 -42.93 6.13
N LYS A 88 -5.42 -43.46 5.25
CA LYS A 88 -6.30 -44.59 5.54
C LYS A 88 -5.61 -45.95 5.38
N PHE A 89 -4.80 -46.10 4.34
CA PHE A 89 -4.30 -47.40 3.92
C PHE A 89 -2.79 -47.59 4.06
N GLU A 90 -2.01 -46.50 4.22
CA GLU A 90 -0.54 -46.58 4.28
C GLU A 90 0.01 -46.12 5.64
N ASN A 91 -0.21 -44.85 6.00
CA ASN A 91 0.42 -44.23 7.17
C ASN A 91 -0.54 -43.27 7.88
N LYS A 92 -1.03 -43.67 9.06
CA LYS A 92 -1.95 -42.86 9.89
C LYS A 92 -1.33 -41.56 10.41
N ASN A 93 -0.01 -41.47 10.48
CA ASN A 93 0.73 -40.31 10.98
C ASN A 93 1.27 -39.41 9.85
N LEU A 94 0.83 -39.61 8.60
CA LEU A 94 1.35 -38.90 7.42
C LEU A 94 1.37 -37.37 7.58
N LEU A 95 0.32 -36.77 8.17
CA LEU A 95 0.22 -35.30 8.35
C LEU A 95 1.35 -34.72 9.21
N ASN A 96 2.00 -35.52 10.06
CA ASN A 96 3.08 -35.10 10.93
C ASN A 96 4.48 -35.25 10.27
N LEU A 97 4.55 -35.66 9.01
CA LEU A 97 5.79 -35.86 8.27
C LEU A 97 6.01 -34.73 7.24
N PRO A 98 6.65 -33.60 7.62
CA PRO A 98 6.80 -32.45 6.75
C PRO A 98 7.71 -32.69 5.53
N SER A 99 8.54 -33.74 5.56
CA SER A 99 9.40 -34.16 4.46
C SER A 99 8.68 -35.00 3.41
N ASP A 100 7.47 -35.49 3.69
CA ASP A 100 6.70 -36.26 2.70
C ASP A 100 6.34 -35.37 1.49
N PRO A 101 6.49 -35.87 0.24
CA PRO A 101 6.24 -35.06 -0.95
C PRO A 101 4.84 -34.45 -1.04
N ASP A 102 3.80 -35.22 -0.67
CA ASP A 102 2.41 -34.75 -0.79
C ASP A 102 2.09 -33.70 0.29
N ILE A 103 2.64 -33.90 1.49
CA ILE A 103 2.50 -32.94 2.61
C ILE A 103 3.29 -31.66 2.32
N ARG A 104 4.50 -31.77 1.76
CA ARG A 104 5.29 -30.63 1.32
C ARG A 104 4.56 -29.83 0.24
N GLN A 105 3.95 -30.51 -0.73
CA GLN A 105 3.17 -29.86 -1.78
C GLN A 105 1.95 -29.12 -1.19
N ALA A 106 1.23 -29.76 -0.26
CA ALA A 106 0.15 -29.12 0.47
C ALA A 106 0.61 -27.85 1.20
N HIS A 107 1.75 -27.89 1.88
CA HIS A 107 2.31 -26.71 2.56
C HIS A 107 2.68 -25.58 1.59
N ILE A 108 3.20 -25.89 0.39
CA ILE A 108 3.49 -24.89 -0.63
C ILE A 108 2.22 -24.16 -1.05
N TYR A 109 1.13 -24.90 -1.32
CA TYR A 109 -0.17 -24.33 -1.65
C TYR A 109 -0.76 -23.50 -0.50
N LEU A 110 -0.71 -24.02 0.73
CA LEU A 110 -1.15 -23.27 1.91
C LEU A 110 -0.39 -21.95 2.09
N LYS A 111 0.92 -21.94 1.83
CA LYS A 111 1.74 -20.73 1.88
C LYS A 111 1.41 -19.75 0.75
N SER A 112 0.99 -20.24 -0.42
CA SER A 112 0.51 -19.38 -1.53
C SER A 112 -0.84 -18.75 -1.17
N ILE A 113 -1.78 -19.53 -0.65
CA ILE A 113 -3.10 -19.04 -0.18
C ILE A 113 -2.94 -18.00 0.93
N ALA A 114 -2.08 -18.26 1.92
CA ALA A 114 -1.82 -17.31 3.00
C ALA A 114 -1.21 -16.00 2.50
N ARG A 115 -0.31 -16.08 1.51
CA ARG A 115 0.25 -14.89 0.85
C ARG A 115 -0.82 -14.10 0.12
N ASP A 116 -1.74 -14.76 -0.57
CA ASP A 116 -2.85 -14.12 -1.28
C ASP A 116 -3.82 -13.42 -0.31
N ILE A 117 -4.15 -14.05 0.82
CA ILE A 117 -4.94 -13.40 1.90
C ILE A 117 -4.23 -12.14 2.41
N HIS A 118 -2.92 -12.22 2.66
CA HIS A 118 -2.14 -11.07 3.08
C HIS A 118 -2.12 -9.97 2.00
N LYS A 119 -2.04 -10.33 0.71
CA LYS A 119 -2.16 -9.38 -0.41
C LYS A 119 -3.53 -8.70 -0.38
N MET A 120 -4.62 -9.45 -0.21
CA MET A 120 -5.96 -8.89 -0.08
C MET A 120 -6.02 -7.84 1.05
N HIS A 121 -5.57 -8.20 2.26
CA HIS A 121 -5.53 -7.28 3.41
C HIS A 121 -4.70 -6.02 3.15
N ALA A 122 -3.56 -6.17 2.46
CA ALA A 122 -2.63 -5.08 2.19
C ALA A 122 -3.08 -4.17 1.05
N PHE A 123 -3.79 -4.69 0.04
CA PHE A 123 -4.05 -3.99 -1.23
C PHE A 123 -5.50 -3.63 -1.51
N VAL A 124 -6.48 -4.21 -0.82
CA VAL A 124 -7.88 -3.74 -0.93
C VAL A 124 -7.97 -2.28 -0.50
N ARG A 125 -8.61 -1.45 -1.35
CA ARG A 125 -8.82 -0.02 -1.10
C ARG A 125 -10.29 0.30 -1.33
N PHE A 126 -10.91 0.78 -0.27
CA PHE A 126 -12.30 1.22 -0.31
C PHE A 126 -12.43 2.61 -0.93
N LYS A 127 -13.38 2.75 -1.83
CA LYS A 127 -13.84 4.01 -2.39
C LYS A 127 -15.24 4.32 -1.85
N LYS A 128 -15.51 5.57 -1.51
CA LYS A 128 -16.84 6.02 -1.11
C LYS A 128 -17.68 6.23 -2.37
N ILE A 129 -18.93 5.77 -2.37
CA ILE A 129 -19.95 6.14 -3.36
C ILE A 129 -20.96 7.05 -2.64
N ASP A 130 -21.29 8.18 -3.25
CA ASP A 130 -22.29 9.12 -2.72
C ASP A 130 -23.70 8.78 -3.23
N GLU A 131 -24.62 8.75 -2.26
CA GLU A 131 -26.08 8.56 -2.29
C GLU A 131 -26.72 7.27 -2.84
N PRO A 132 -27.80 6.77 -2.17
CA PRO A 132 -28.52 7.39 -1.04
C PRO A 132 -28.00 6.96 0.36
N SER A 133 -26.90 6.22 0.44
CA SER A 133 -26.28 5.80 1.71
C SER A 133 -24.76 5.80 1.57
N GLU A 134 -24.02 6.33 2.55
CA GLU A 134 -22.54 6.28 2.55
C GLU A 134 -22.05 4.82 2.49
N LYS A 135 -21.78 4.33 1.28
CA LYS A 135 -21.33 2.95 1.03
C LYS A 135 -19.94 2.96 0.44
N TYR A 136 -19.14 1.99 0.88
CA TYR A 136 -17.77 1.83 0.44
C TYR A 136 -17.64 0.62 -0.46
N VAL A 137 -16.95 0.74 -1.59
CA VAL A 137 -16.74 -0.37 -2.51
C VAL A 137 -15.27 -0.57 -2.83
N ALA A 138 -14.88 -1.81 -3.10
CA ALA A 138 -13.56 -2.17 -3.60
C ALA A 138 -13.68 -3.36 -4.55
N TRP A 139 -12.77 -3.46 -5.51
CA TRP A 139 -12.60 -4.66 -6.32
C TRP A 139 -11.23 -5.29 -6.04
N HIS A 140 -11.17 -6.62 -5.99
CA HIS A 140 -9.95 -7.37 -5.81
C HIS A 140 -9.95 -8.64 -6.66
N GLY A 141 -8.86 -8.90 -7.37
CA GLY A 141 -8.66 -10.10 -8.17
C GLY A 141 -7.72 -11.08 -7.45
N PRO A 142 -8.24 -11.97 -6.59
CA PRO A 142 -7.40 -12.91 -5.85
C PRO A 142 -6.94 -14.08 -6.73
N GLU A 143 -5.73 -14.57 -6.47
CA GLU A 143 -5.18 -15.78 -7.11
C GLU A 143 -6.00 -17.02 -6.72
N HIS A 144 -6.53 -17.04 -5.50
CA HIS A 144 -7.25 -18.15 -4.89
C HIS A 144 -8.66 -17.73 -4.46
N LYS A 145 -9.54 -18.68 -4.14
CA LYS A 145 -10.89 -18.44 -3.59
C LYS A 145 -10.82 -18.05 -2.12
N ILE A 146 -10.19 -16.92 -1.82
CA ILE A 146 -9.84 -16.48 -0.45
C ILE A 146 -10.84 -15.52 0.18
N LEU A 147 -11.83 -15.04 -0.59
CA LEU A 147 -12.71 -13.94 -0.16
C LEU A 147 -13.36 -14.22 1.21
N ARG A 148 -13.93 -15.41 1.40
CA ARG A 148 -14.57 -15.81 2.68
C ARG A 148 -13.61 -15.91 3.85
N ALA A 149 -12.32 -16.18 3.59
CA ALA A 149 -11.28 -16.21 4.61
C ALA A 149 -10.72 -14.81 4.91
N GLY A 150 -10.66 -13.93 3.90
CA GLY A 150 -10.10 -12.59 4.00
C GLY A 150 -11.10 -11.53 4.47
N ALA A 151 -12.38 -11.63 4.07
CA ALA A 151 -13.42 -10.65 4.35
C ALA A 151 -13.67 -10.34 5.84
N PRO A 152 -13.62 -11.31 6.78
CA PRO A 152 -13.78 -11.03 8.21
C PRO A 152 -12.81 -9.98 8.76
N PHE A 153 -11.57 -9.92 8.25
CA PHE A 153 -10.60 -8.89 8.64
C PHE A 153 -11.12 -7.46 8.40
N PHE A 154 -11.80 -7.24 7.28
CA PHE A 154 -12.35 -5.94 6.94
C PHE A 154 -13.58 -5.61 7.76
N LYS A 155 -14.39 -6.61 8.11
CA LYS A 155 -15.52 -6.45 9.04
C LYS A 155 -15.01 -5.98 10.40
N ASP A 156 -13.98 -6.63 10.94
CA ASP A 156 -13.47 -6.32 12.27
C ASP A 156 -12.77 -4.94 12.31
N ARG A 157 -12.15 -4.51 11.21
CA ARG A 157 -11.40 -3.26 11.12
C ARG A 157 -12.21 -2.05 10.65
N PHE A 158 -13.22 -2.28 9.82
CA PHE A 158 -14.05 -1.25 9.17
C PHE A 158 -15.54 -1.52 9.41
N GLY A 159 -15.87 -2.05 10.59
CA GLY A 159 -17.23 -2.45 10.95
C GLY A 159 -18.20 -1.28 11.16
N ASP A 160 -17.67 -0.06 11.29
CA ASP A 160 -18.40 1.18 11.51
C ASP A 160 -19.15 1.69 10.27
N LYS A 161 -18.79 1.23 9.08
CA LYS A 161 -19.37 1.68 7.81
C LYS A 161 -19.73 0.51 6.89
N PRO A 162 -20.85 0.57 6.16
CA PRO A 162 -21.20 -0.48 5.22
C PRO A 162 -20.25 -0.49 4.02
N TRP A 163 -19.81 -1.68 3.62
CA TRP A 163 -18.86 -1.85 2.53
C TRP A 163 -19.13 -3.09 1.67
N SER A 164 -18.56 -3.11 0.46
CA SER A 164 -18.61 -4.25 -0.46
C SER A 164 -17.24 -4.47 -1.10
N ILE A 165 -16.78 -5.72 -1.11
CA ILE A 165 -15.59 -6.16 -1.83
C ILE A 165 -16.02 -7.12 -2.94
N PHE A 166 -15.78 -6.72 -4.17
CA PHE A 166 -16.09 -7.49 -5.37
C PHE A 166 -14.87 -8.32 -5.80
N THR A 167 -15.09 -9.57 -6.18
CA THR A 167 -14.08 -10.43 -6.83
C THR A 167 -14.73 -11.17 -8.00
N PRO A 168 -13.95 -11.79 -8.91
CA PRO A 168 -14.51 -12.50 -10.07
C PRO A 168 -15.48 -13.63 -9.74
N ASP A 169 -15.26 -14.39 -8.65
CA ASP A 169 -16.08 -15.57 -8.32
C ASP A 169 -17.20 -15.26 -7.34
N GLU A 170 -16.96 -14.33 -6.41
CA GLU A 170 -17.88 -14.03 -5.32
C GLU A 170 -17.68 -12.58 -4.84
N SER A 171 -18.71 -11.99 -4.24
CA SER A 171 -18.63 -10.66 -3.64
C SER A 171 -19.00 -10.74 -2.16
N ALA A 172 -18.34 -9.92 -1.33
CA ALA A 172 -18.58 -9.86 0.12
C ALA A 172 -19.13 -8.49 0.50
N HIS A 173 -20.16 -8.49 1.34
CA HIS A 173 -20.89 -7.28 1.73
C HIS A 173 -21.05 -7.20 3.25
N TRP A 174 -20.75 -6.04 3.80
CA TRP A 174 -21.03 -5.68 5.17
C TRP A 174 -22.05 -4.55 5.18
N ASP A 175 -23.19 -4.76 5.82
CA ASP A 175 -24.26 -3.77 5.93
C ASP A 175 -24.24 -2.97 7.24
N GLY A 176 -23.24 -3.20 8.10
CA GLY A 176 -23.17 -2.65 9.46
C GLY A 176 -23.59 -3.66 10.55
N THR A 177 -24.22 -4.76 10.17
CA THR A 177 -24.73 -5.78 11.10
C THR A 177 -24.30 -7.21 10.71
N LYS A 178 -24.31 -7.53 9.43
CA LYS A 178 -24.06 -8.87 8.91
C LYS A 178 -23.10 -8.84 7.72
N LEU A 179 -22.20 -9.82 7.73
CA LEU A 179 -21.36 -10.13 6.58
C LEU A 179 -22.08 -11.19 5.75
N PHE A 180 -22.40 -10.87 4.50
CA PHE A 180 -23.03 -11.78 3.55
C PHE A 180 -22.29 -11.77 2.21
N TYR A 181 -22.60 -12.75 1.36
CA TYR A 181 -21.92 -12.97 0.10
C TYR A 181 -22.92 -13.03 -1.04
N SER A 182 -22.53 -12.54 -2.21
CA SER A 182 -23.30 -12.60 -3.45
C SER A 182 -22.42 -13.07 -4.61
N GLU A 183 -22.98 -13.17 -5.81
CA GLU A 183 -22.23 -13.57 -6.99
C GLU A 183 -21.03 -12.65 -7.27
N GLY A 184 -20.03 -13.23 -7.93
CA GLY A 184 -18.86 -12.50 -8.37
C GLY A 184 -19.21 -11.39 -9.34
N MET A 185 -18.34 -10.40 -9.41
CA MET A 185 -18.43 -9.30 -10.36
C MET A 185 -17.11 -9.22 -11.12
N SER A 186 -17.22 -9.27 -12.44
CA SER A 186 -16.07 -9.07 -13.31
C SER A 186 -15.49 -7.67 -13.09
N PHE A 187 -14.23 -7.49 -13.43
CA PHE A 187 -13.61 -6.18 -13.31
C PHE A 187 -14.22 -5.15 -14.27
N ASP A 188 -14.65 -5.59 -15.45
CA ASP A 188 -15.23 -4.73 -16.48
C ASP A 188 -16.61 -4.22 -16.07
N ASP A 189 -17.44 -5.08 -15.46
CA ASP A 189 -18.74 -4.69 -14.91
C ASP A 189 -18.59 -3.71 -13.73
N PHE A 190 -17.52 -3.85 -12.94
CA PHE A 190 -17.20 -2.92 -11.86
C PHE A 190 -16.80 -1.54 -12.38
N LYS A 191 -16.15 -1.45 -13.56
CA LYS A 191 -15.75 -0.19 -14.20
C LYS A 191 -16.90 0.58 -14.83
N HIS A 192 -17.82 -0.11 -15.49
CA HIS A 192 -18.89 0.52 -16.28
C HIS A 192 -19.94 1.30 -15.47
N LYS A 193 -19.85 1.31 -14.14
CA LYS A 193 -20.82 2.02 -13.29
C LYS A 193 -20.58 3.52 -13.08
N ASP A 194 -19.43 4.11 -13.44
CA ASP A 194 -19.35 5.57 -13.70
C ASP A 194 -18.20 5.97 -14.66
N ASP A 195 -18.25 7.21 -15.17
CA ASP A 195 -17.23 7.90 -15.99
C ASP A 195 -15.88 8.07 -15.23
N TRP A 196 -15.13 6.97 -15.05
CA TRP A 196 -13.98 6.89 -14.14
C TRP A 196 -12.59 7.02 -14.80
N ASP A 197 -12.49 7.26 -16.11
CA ASP A 197 -11.23 7.06 -16.86
C ASP A 197 -10.15 8.15 -16.65
N GLU A 198 -10.51 9.39 -16.31
CA GLU A 198 -9.52 10.47 -16.17
C GLU A 198 -8.91 10.58 -14.76
N VAL A 199 -9.70 10.37 -13.70
CA VAL A 199 -9.22 10.45 -12.31
C VAL A 199 -8.38 9.22 -11.94
N TRP A 200 -8.62 8.07 -12.59
CA TRP A 200 -7.90 6.82 -12.36
C TRP A 200 -6.47 6.84 -12.91
N LYS A 201 -6.25 7.42 -14.10
CA LYS A 201 -4.92 7.55 -14.73
C LYS A 201 -3.97 8.41 -13.87
N ASP A 202 -4.50 9.43 -13.20
CA ASP A 202 -3.71 10.31 -12.33
C ASP A 202 -3.42 9.69 -10.96
N TYR A 203 -4.36 8.92 -10.40
CA TYR A 203 -4.09 8.12 -9.21
C TYR A 203 -3.03 7.04 -9.50
N TYR A 204 -3.17 6.24 -10.56
CA TYR A 204 -2.23 5.15 -10.84
C TYR A 204 -0.82 5.63 -11.21
N ARG A 205 -0.68 6.70 -12.00
CA ARG A 205 0.62 7.34 -12.27
C ARG A 205 1.30 7.88 -11.00
N SER A 206 0.53 8.23 -9.97
CA SER A 206 1.04 8.82 -8.72
C SER A 206 1.55 7.81 -7.68
N ILE A 207 1.19 6.52 -7.81
CA ILE A 207 1.60 5.44 -6.88
C ILE A 207 2.50 4.41 -7.55
N TYR A 208 2.62 4.42 -8.89
CA TYR A 208 3.52 3.55 -9.64
C TYR A 208 4.98 3.94 -9.46
N ASN A 209 5.77 3.06 -8.83
CA ASN A 209 7.21 3.20 -8.65
C ASN A 209 7.98 2.18 -9.51
N PRO A 210 8.56 2.58 -10.66
CA PRO A 210 9.38 1.71 -11.51
C PRO A 210 10.60 1.13 -10.78
N ALA A 211 11.10 1.77 -9.71
CA ALA A 211 12.25 1.31 -8.94
C ALA A 211 11.95 0.09 -8.05
N ARG A 212 10.68 -0.35 -7.93
CA ARG A 212 10.30 -1.60 -7.26
C ARG A 212 10.13 -2.77 -8.23
N LEU A 213 10.43 -2.56 -9.50
CA LEU A 213 10.26 -3.52 -10.56
C LEU A 213 11.57 -4.28 -10.76
N ASN A 214 11.78 -5.33 -9.97
CA ASN A 214 12.70 -6.37 -10.39
C ASN A 214 11.99 -7.13 -11.52
N ILE A 215 12.14 -6.66 -12.77
CA ILE A 215 11.47 -7.20 -13.97
C ILE A 215 11.65 -8.72 -14.07
N LYS A 216 12.79 -9.23 -13.58
CA LYS A 216 13.08 -10.66 -13.51
C LYS A 216 12.21 -11.37 -12.46
N MET A 217 12.05 -10.78 -11.28
CA MET A 217 11.17 -11.26 -10.20
C MET A 217 9.68 -11.03 -10.49
N MET A 218 9.32 -10.00 -11.24
CA MET A 218 7.94 -9.70 -11.67
C MET A 218 7.48 -10.67 -12.77
N LYS A 219 8.38 -11.04 -13.70
CA LYS A 219 8.16 -12.13 -14.67
C LYS A 219 8.18 -13.53 -14.02
N GLN A 220 8.77 -13.67 -12.83
CA GLN A 220 8.80 -14.92 -12.05
C GLN A 220 7.60 -15.08 -11.10
N GLU A 221 7.07 -13.99 -10.54
CA GLU A 221 5.95 -13.98 -9.58
C GLU A 221 4.58 -13.72 -10.23
N MET A 222 4.52 -13.21 -11.47
CA MET A 222 3.28 -12.96 -12.20
C MET A 222 3.30 -13.58 -13.60
N SER A 223 2.42 -14.54 -13.84
CA SER A 223 2.10 -15.04 -15.19
C SER A 223 1.41 -13.95 -16.03
N PRO A 224 1.66 -13.85 -17.35
CA PRO A 224 1.00 -12.91 -18.26
C PRO A 224 -0.54 -12.95 -18.23
N LYS A 225 -1.15 -14.00 -17.67
CA LYS A 225 -2.60 -14.09 -17.46
C LYS A 225 -3.18 -13.04 -16.49
N TYR A 226 -2.40 -12.49 -15.55
CA TYR A 226 -2.85 -11.47 -14.59
C TYR A 226 -2.99 -10.07 -15.17
N TRP A 227 -2.62 -9.89 -16.43
CA TRP A 227 -2.59 -8.59 -17.09
C TRP A 227 -4.01 -8.16 -17.51
N LYS A 228 -4.87 -9.10 -17.92
CA LYS A 228 -6.23 -8.78 -18.42
C LYS A 228 -7.18 -8.15 -17.39
N SER A 229 -6.90 -8.27 -16.09
CA SER A 229 -7.70 -7.66 -15.01
C SER A 229 -7.11 -6.35 -14.48
N MET A 230 -6.09 -5.79 -15.15
CA MET A 230 -5.47 -4.53 -14.79
C MET A 230 -5.66 -3.50 -15.91
N PRO A 231 -6.26 -2.32 -15.66
CA PRO A 231 -6.24 -1.19 -16.58
C PRO A 231 -4.81 -0.80 -17.00
N GLU A 232 -3.82 -1.20 -16.20
CA GLU A 232 -2.41 -0.92 -16.40
C GLU A 232 -1.71 -1.92 -17.31
N ALA A 233 -2.35 -3.03 -17.67
CA ALA A 233 -1.79 -3.97 -18.62
C ALA A 233 -1.83 -3.46 -20.06
N GLU A 234 -2.86 -2.71 -20.45
CA GLU A 234 -2.85 -1.99 -21.73
C GLU A 234 -1.74 -0.96 -21.76
N ILE A 235 -1.50 -0.26 -20.63
CA ILE A 235 -0.37 0.65 -20.46
C ILE A 235 0.96 -0.11 -20.53
N ILE A 236 1.06 -1.31 -19.97
CA ILE A 236 2.26 -2.17 -20.04
C ILE A 236 2.48 -2.72 -21.45
N GLU A 237 1.44 -3.12 -22.19
CA GLU A 237 1.54 -3.54 -23.59
C GLU A 237 1.86 -2.37 -24.54
N GLU A 238 1.32 -1.17 -24.30
CA GLU A 238 1.70 0.07 -25.02
C GLU A 238 3.14 0.49 -24.71
N LEU A 239 3.57 0.36 -23.44
CA LEU A 239 4.95 0.61 -23.01
C LEU A 239 5.93 -0.42 -23.58
N ILE A 240 5.48 -1.65 -23.88
CA ILE A 240 6.26 -2.72 -24.51
C ILE A 240 6.25 -2.62 -26.05
N LYS A 241 5.14 -2.20 -26.68
CA LYS A 241 5.01 -2.10 -28.14
C LYS A 241 5.62 -0.83 -28.74
N ASN A 242 5.62 0.28 -28.02
CA ASN A 242 6.19 1.55 -28.51
C ASN A 242 7.70 1.69 -28.28
N THR A 243 8.40 0.56 -28.24
CA THR A 243 9.85 0.50 -28.01
C THR A 243 10.58 0.17 -29.31
N PRO A 244 10.77 1.16 -30.20
CA PRO A 244 12.17 1.50 -30.50
C PRO A 244 12.53 3.00 -30.35
N ASP A 245 11.58 3.94 -30.46
CA ASP A 245 11.93 5.36 -30.65
C ASP A 245 12.00 6.20 -29.37
N GLN A 246 11.33 5.80 -28.28
CA GLN A 246 11.43 6.53 -27.00
C GLN A 246 12.65 6.13 -26.16
N LEU A 247 13.32 5.02 -26.47
CA LEU A 247 14.55 4.60 -25.78
C LEU A 247 15.73 5.54 -26.04
N GLN A 248 15.73 6.29 -27.15
CA GLN A 248 16.79 7.27 -27.39
C GLN A 248 16.61 8.58 -26.60
N LYS A 249 15.41 8.88 -26.08
CA LYS A 249 15.18 10.06 -25.22
C LYS A 249 15.08 9.75 -23.73
N ALA A 250 14.83 8.50 -23.34
CA ALA A 250 14.80 8.07 -21.94
C ALA A 250 16.20 7.91 -21.29
N ALA A 251 17.28 8.11 -22.05
CA ALA A 251 18.63 8.26 -21.49
C ALA A 251 18.82 9.56 -20.67
N ALA A 252 17.80 10.42 -20.58
CA ALA A 252 17.91 11.75 -19.97
C ALA A 252 17.19 11.97 -18.62
N SER A 253 16.62 10.95 -17.93
CA SER A 253 16.06 11.20 -16.57
C SER A 253 16.38 10.11 -15.55
N GLN A 254 17.61 10.11 -15.07
CA GLN A 254 18.00 9.35 -13.89
C GLN A 254 17.37 9.97 -12.63
N TRP A 255 16.44 9.26 -11.99
CA TRP A 255 16.05 9.56 -10.61
C TRP A 255 17.03 8.83 -9.69
N PHE A 256 17.76 9.58 -8.86
CA PHE A 256 18.70 9.04 -7.89
C PHE A 256 18.22 9.33 -6.48
N GLU A 257 18.50 8.43 -5.54
CA GLU A 257 18.48 8.80 -4.13
C GLU A 257 19.64 9.78 -3.88
N ALA A 258 19.40 10.87 -3.16
CA ALA A 258 20.45 11.82 -2.84
C ALA A 258 21.60 11.11 -2.10
N LYS A 259 22.83 11.23 -2.63
CA LYS A 259 24.02 10.69 -1.99
C LYS A 259 24.57 11.75 -1.06
N VAL A 260 24.43 11.53 0.24
CA VAL A 260 24.93 12.40 1.28
C VAL A 260 25.84 11.57 2.17
N ASP A 261 27.04 12.07 2.44
CA ASP A 261 27.90 11.46 3.44
C ASP A 261 27.30 11.71 4.83
N LYS A 262 27.23 10.66 5.65
CA LYS A 262 26.54 10.70 6.94
C LYS A 262 27.29 11.52 7.98
N ASP A 263 28.60 11.69 7.78
CA ASP A 263 29.48 12.39 8.70
C ASP A 263 29.73 13.87 8.28
N SER A 264 29.13 14.32 7.17
CA SER A 264 29.24 15.70 6.69
C SER A 264 28.64 16.72 7.67
N THR A 265 29.39 17.80 7.90
CA THR A 265 28.92 19.00 8.61
C THR A 265 27.75 19.69 7.87
N LEU A 266 27.01 20.59 8.54
CA LEU A 266 25.91 21.32 7.89
C LEU A 266 26.37 22.14 6.67
N ASP A 267 27.57 22.73 6.73
CA ASP A 267 28.12 23.49 5.61
C ASP A 267 28.44 22.59 4.42
N GLU A 268 29.01 21.40 4.65
CA GLU A 268 29.27 20.41 3.61
C GLU A 268 27.97 19.85 3.02
N ILE A 269 26.96 19.62 3.87
CA ILE A 269 25.61 19.23 3.43
C ILE A 269 25.02 20.30 2.52
N GLN A 270 25.10 21.58 2.91
CA GLN A 270 24.58 22.70 2.14
C GLN A 270 25.31 22.85 0.79
N PHE A 271 26.64 22.73 0.79
CA PHE A 271 27.45 22.78 -0.42
C PHE A 271 27.15 21.61 -1.38
N ALA A 272 26.98 20.40 -0.86
CA ALA A 272 26.61 19.26 -1.68
C ALA A 272 25.15 19.39 -2.21
N LEU A 273 24.25 19.94 -1.39
CA LEU A 273 22.84 20.15 -1.75
C LEU A 273 22.67 21.17 -2.89
N SER A 274 23.52 22.21 -2.99
CA SER A 274 23.43 23.19 -4.09
C SER A 274 23.67 22.55 -5.46
N ASN A 275 24.28 21.37 -5.51
CA ASN A 275 24.54 20.60 -6.73
C ASN A 275 23.63 19.37 -6.86
N CYS A 276 22.57 19.27 -6.04
CA CYS A 276 21.72 18.10 -5.99
C CYS A 276 20.85 17.95 -7.24
N THR A 277 21.08 16.86 -7.99
CA THR A 277 20.27 16.48 -9.17
C THR A 277 19.43 15.21 -8.93
N ALA A 278 19.21 14.84 -7.67
CA ALA A 278 18.57 13.59 -7.27
C ALA A 278 17.14 13.38 -7.83
N CYS A 279 16.39 14.46 -8.07
CA CYS A 279 15.05 14.37 -8.68
C CYS A 279 14.75 15.58 -9.57
N PRO A 280 13.85 15.48 -10.56
CA PRO A 280 13.63 16.52 -11.58
C PRO A 280 13.19 17.91 -11.09
N LEU A 281 12.99 18.10 -9.78
CA LEU A 281 12.71 19.43 -9.24
C LEU A 281 13.88 20.40 -9.42
N TYR A 282 15.12 19.92 -9.46
CA TYR A 282 16.29 20.78 -9.68
C TYR A 282 16.27 21.48 -11.04
N GLU A 283 15.60 20.90 -12.04
CA GLU A 283 15.59 21.42 -13.42
C GLU A 283 14.79 22.72 -13.56
N LYS A 284 13.78 22.92 -12.71
CA LYS A 284 12.85 24.07 -12.77
C LYS A 284 12.95 25.01 -11.59
N ALA A 285 13.38 24.51 -10.44
CA ALA A 285 13.68 25.34 -9.28
C ALA A 285 14.85 26.29 -9.61
N THR A 286 14.87 27.47 -9.01
CA THR A 286 15.99 28.41 -9.20
C THR A 286 17.24 27.89 -8.53
N GLN A 287 17.08 27.32 -7.33
CA GLN A 287 18.16 26.74 -6.54
C GLN A 287 17.60 25.76 -5.49
N ALA A 288 18.47 24.96 -4.89
CA ALA A 288 18.12 24.23 -3.67
C ALA A 288 18.04 25.18 -2.47
N VAL A 289 17.09 24.95 -1.58
CA VAL A 289 16.91 25.71 -0.34
C VAL A 289 17.29 24.81 0.84
N PRO A 290 18.51 24.98 1.40
CA PRO A 290 18.95 24.26 2.59
C PRO A 290 18.12 24.68 3.83
N GLY A 291 18.24 23.91 4.91
CA GLY A 291 17.80 24.41 6.21
C GLY A 291 18.65 25.59 6.70
N SER A 292 18.12 26.33 7.67
CA SER A 292 18.77 27.52 8.22
C SER A 292 18.51 27.61 9.72
N GLY A 293 19.56 27.89 10.49
CA GLY A 293 19.52 28.04 11.94
C GLY A 293 20.81 27.52 12.60
N PRO A 294 20.89 27.52 13.94
CA PRO A 294 22.09 27.09 14.64
C PRO A 294 22.27 25.56 14.59
N VAL A 295 23.52 25.11 14.51
CA VAL A 295 23.88 23.67 14.44
C VAL A 295 23.43 22.91 15.70
N ASP A 296 23.38 23.58 16.85
CA ASP A 296 23.02 23.00 18.14
C ASP A 296 21.55 23.22 18.52
N ALA A 297 20.70 23.65 17.58
CA ALA A 297 19.27 23.89 17.77
C ALA A 297 18.58 22.70 18.46
N LYS A 298 17.86 22.98 19.55
CA LYS A 298 17.08 21.96 20.26
C LYS A 298 15.69 21.75 19.66
N LEU A 299 15.19 22.74 18.93
CA LEU A 299 13.93 22.71 18.18
C LEU A 299 14.20 22.82 16.69
N VAL A 300 13.69 21.86 15.92
CA VAL A 300 13.59 21.95 14.46
C VAL A 300 12.15 22.19 14.06
N ILE A 301 11.91 23.18 13.20
CA ILE A 301 10.62 23.38 12.53
C ILE A 301 10.73 22.88 11.09
N LEU A 302 9.91 21.88 10.75
CA LEU A 302 9.94 21.16 9.48
C LEU A 302 8.71 21.48 8.62
N GLY A 303 8.92 22.04 7.43
CA GLY A 303 7.89 22.29 6.42
C GLY A 303 7.84 21.25 5.29
N GLU A 304 6.97 21.50 4.31
CA GLU A 304 6.78 20.64 3.13
C GLU A 304 7.90 20.83 2.10
N GLN A 305 8.03 22.05 1.58
CA GLN A 305 8.96 22.41 0.51
C GLN A 305 9.15 23.94 0.48
N PRO A 306 10.15 24.46 -0.27
CA PRO A 306 10.28 25.88 -0.52
C PRO A 306 9.07 26.42 -1.30
N GLY A 307 8.69 27.67 -1.05
CA GLY A 307 7.79 28.42 -1.90
C GLY A 307 8.54 29.27 -2.93
N ASP A 308 7.79 30.12 -3.62
CA ASP A 308 8.28 31.00 -4.69
C ASP A 308 9.39 31.96 -4.23
N LEU A 309 9.22 32.56 -3.05
CA LEU A 309 10.19 33.48 -2.46
C LEU A 309 11.38 32.73 -1.84
N GLU A 310 11.14 31.58 -1.22
CA GLU A 310 12.21 30.73 -0.69
C GLU A 310 13.14 30.24 -1.80
N ASP A 311 12.58 29.83 -2.93
CA ASP A 311 13.32 29.36 -4.12
C ASP A 311 14.22 30.45 -4.71
N THR A 312 13.80 31.71 -4.70
CA THR A 312 14.62 32.83 -5.22
C THR A 312 15.63 33.35 -4.20
N GLN A 313 15.32 33.29 -2.91
CA GLN A 313 16.18 33.84 -1.85
C GLN A 313 17.11 32.81 -1.20
N GLY A 314 16.93 31.51 -1.49
CA GLY A 314 17.77 30.43 -0.95
C GLY A 314 17.60 30.21 0.56
N ARG A 315 16.50 30.69 1.17
CA ARG A 315 16.25 30.58 2.62
C ARG A 315 14.84 30.06 2.90
N PRO A 316 14.66 29.15 3.87
CA PRO A 316 13.35 28.59 4.18
C PRO A 316 12.47 29.60 4.95
N PHE A 317 11.15 29.53 4.76
CA PHE A 317 10.16 30.34 5.47
C PHE A 317 10.36 31.87 5.37
N VAL A 318 10.67 32.39 4.18
CA VAL A 318 10.77 33.84 3.92
C VAL A 318 9.52 34.42 3.25
N GLY A 319 8.63 33.58 2.72
CA GLY A 319 7.39 34.01 2.07
C GLY A 319 6.23 34.27 3.05
N PRO A 320 4.99 34.44 2.55
CA PRO A 320 3.83 34.79 3.40
C PRO A 320 3.55 33.78 4.52
N SER A 321 3.78 32.49 4.24
CA SER A 321 3.64 31.43 5.25
C SER A 321 4.70 31.53 6.34
N GLY A 322 5.92 31.91 5.96
CA GLY A 322 7.02 32.20 6.89
C GLY A 322 6.76 33.45 7.71
N ALA A 323 6.26 34.53 7.10
CA ALA A 323 5.89 35.74 7.82
C ALA A 323 4.84 35.48 8.91
N LEU A 324 3.81 34.66 8.62
CA LEU A 324 2.84 34.22 9.63
C LEU A 324 3.49 33.41 10.75
N LEU A 325 4.43 32.52 10.41
CA LEU A 325 5.16 31.73 11.41
C LEU A 325 6.02 32.63 12.33
N MET A 326 6.75 33.58 11.75
CA MET A 326 7.58 34.54 12.49
C MET A 326 6.73 35.45 13.38
N ASP A 327 5.57 35.89 12.91
CA ASP A 327 4.59 36.66 13.71
C ASP A 327 4.14 35.88 14.95
N ILE A 328 3.83 34.58 14.80
CA ILE A 328 3.40 33.72 15.92
C ILE A 328 4.55 33.48 16.91
N LEU A 329 5.77 33.26 16.42
CA LEU A 329 6.97 33.10 17.26
C LEU A 329 7.22 34.38 18.08
N SER A 330 7.20 35.54 17.42
CA SER A 330 7.40 36.84 18.07
C SER A 330 6.32 37.13 19.11
N GLN A 331 5.05 36.88 18.80
CA GLN A 331 3.93 37.04 19.75
C GLN A 331 4.04 36.08 20.94
N SER A 332 4.69 34.94 20.75
CA SER A 332 4.94 33.95 21.81
C SER A 332 6.23 34.24 22.61
N GLY A 333 6.96 35.31 22.30
CA GLY A 333 8.23 35.64 22.95
C GLY A 333 9.36 34.66 22.63
N ILE A 334 9.27 33.92 21.52
CA ILE A 334 10.25 32.92 21.12
C ILE A 334 11.21 33.54 20.11
N ASP A 335 12.49 33.52 20.42
CA ASP A 335 13.54 33.96 19.50
C ASP A 335 13.77 32.92 18.40
N SER A 336 13.49 33.31 17.15
CA SER A 336 13.67 32.45 15.99
C SER A 336 15.14 32.11 15.72
N SER A 337 16.10 32.89 16.24
CA SER A 337 17.53 32.62 16.11
C SER A 337 17.97 31.31 16.77
N GLN A 338 17.16 30.77 17.69
CA GLN A 338 17.40 29.52 18.42
C GLN A 338 16.85 28.27 17.72
N ILE A 339 16.15 28.45 16.60
CA ILE A 339 15.40 27.38 15.92
C ILE A 339 16.07 27.07 14.59
N TYR A 340 16.16 25.78 14.26
CA TYR A 340 16.53 25.35 12.92
C TYR A 340 15.29 25.12 12.06
N PHE A 341 15.20 25.84 10.95
CA PHE A 341 14.10 25.76 10.01
C PHE A 341 14.51 24.97 8.78
N THR A 342 13.70 24.02 8.34
CA THR A 342 13.98 23.28 7.11
C THR A 342 12.73 22.72 6.47
N ASN A 343 12.87 22.15 5.27
CA ASN A 343 11.78 21.53 4.53
C ASN A 343 12.06 20.06 4.20
N THR A 344 11.00 19.28 4.00
CA THR A 344 11.08 17.87 3.63
C THR A 344 11.71 17.67 2.26
N VAL A 345 11.36 18.52 1.30
CA VAL A 345 11.98 18.59 -0.03
C VAL A 345 12.73 19.92 -0.14
N LYS A 346 13.86 19.93 -0.85
CA LYS A 346 14.77 21.09 -0.92
C LYS A 346 14.62 21.95 -2.18
N HIS A 347 13.86 21.51 -3.16
CA HIS A 347 13.60 22.27 -4.40
C HIS A 347 12.12 22.59 -4.52
N PHE A 348 11.78 23.75 -5.09
CA PHE A 348 10.40 24.18 -5.26
C PHE A 348 9.69 23.38 -6.36
N SER A 349 8.63 22.66 -5.97
CA SER A 349 7.70 22.01 -6.89
C SER A 349 6.55 22.96 -7.22
N PHE A 350 6.49 23.40 -8.48
CA PHE A 350 5.45 24.29 -8.98
C PHE A 350 4.98 23.88 -10.38
N ARG A 351 3.87 24.49 -10.80
CA ARG A 351 3.40 24.52 -12.18
C ARG A 351 3.25 25.98 -12.59
N GLU A 352 3.60 26.32 -13.82
CA GLU A 352 3.32 27.64 -14.35
C GLU A 352 1.88 27.67 -14.88
N ASN A 353 1.17 28.75 -14.59
CA ASN A 353 -0.11 29.00 -15.24
C ASN A 353 0.08 29.70 -16.60
N ALA A 354 -1.01 29.95 -17.32
CA ALA A 354 -0.98 30.62 -18.62
C ALA A 354 -0.37 32.04 -18.59
N LYS A 355 -0.23 32.65 -17.40
CA LYS A 355 0.36 33.97 -17.18
C LYS A 355 1.83 33.90 -16.73
N GLY A 356 2.42 32.71 -16.65
CA GLY A 356 3.79 32.50 -16.18
C GLY A 356 3.97 32.54 -14.65
N GLU A 357 2.87 32.58 -13.87
CA GLU A 357 2.96 32.59 -12.41
C GLU A 357 3.23 31.17 -11.88
N ARG A 358 4.18 31.05 -10.94
CA ARG A 358 4.57 29.78 -10.32
C ARG A 358 3.58 29.37 -9.23
N ILE A 359 2.68 28.44 -9.57
CA ILE A 359 1.70 27.89 -8.64
C ILE A 359 2.28 26.67 -7.92
N HIS A 360 2.36 26.76 -6.60
CA HIS A 360 2.80 25.67 -5.73
C HIS A 360 2.06 24.35 -6.02
N ARG A 361 2.82 23.26 -6.19
CA ARG A 361 2.33 21.89 -6.30
C ARG A 361 2.98 21.04 -5.24
N SER A 362 2.19 20.36 -4.40
CA SER A 362 2.78 19.48 -3.38
C SER A 362 3.73 18.44 -3.98
N PRO A 363 4.88 18.17 -3.33
CA PRO A 363 5.82 17.18 -3.81
C PRO A 363 5.20 15.79 -3.85
N THR A 364 5.60 15.01 -4.84
CA THR A 364 5.23 13.60 -4.96
C THR A 364 6.00 12.75 -3.94
N GLY A 365 5.48 11.55 -3.64
CA GLY A 365 6.18 10.60 -2.77
C GLY A 365 7.59 10.24 -3.26
N LYS A 366 7.82 10.21 -4.58
CA LYS A 366 9.16 9.98 -5.16
C LYS A 366 10.12 11.13 -4.88
N GLN A 367 9.65 12.38 -4.99
CA GLN A 367 10.46 13.56 -4.67
C GLN A 367 10.78 13.63 -3.19
N ILE A 368 9.82 13.35 -2.32
CA ILE A 368 10.04 13.23 -0.87
C ILE A 368 11.07 12.14 -0.58
N HIS A 369 10.94 10.96 -1.20
CA HIS A 369 11.88 9.86 -0.99
C HIS A 369 13.29 10.19 -1.48
N ALA A 370 13.43 10.76 -2.68
CA ALA A 370 14.73 11.15 -3.25
C ALA A 370 15.43 12.22 -2.42
N CYS A 371 14.67 13.14 -1.81
CA CYS A 371 15.19 14.23 -0.98
C CYS A 371 15.40 13.83 0.50
N LYS A 372 14.82 12.71 0.93
CA LYS A 372 14.87 12.23 2.32
C LYS A 372 16.30 12.13 2.89
N PRO A 373 17.33 11.66 2.14
CA PRO A 373 18.69 11.60 2.67
C PRO A 373 19.22 12.96 3.13
N TRP A 374 18.86 14.07 2.49
CA TRP A 374 19.23 15.41 2.93
C TRP A 374 18.62 15.77 4.28
N LEU A 375 17.33 15.48 4.46
CA LEU A 375 16.65 15.70 5.73
C LEU A 375 17.25 14.82 6.84
N GLU A 376 17.54 13.55 6.56
CA GLU A 376 18.16 12.66 7.54
C GLU A 376 19.57 13.17 7.92
N ALA A 377 20.36 13.66 6.96
CA ALA A 377 21.68 14.23 7.22
C ALA A 377 21.62 15.48 8.11
N GLU A 378 20.72 16.43 7.82
CA GLU A 378 20.52 17.61 8.68
C GLU A 378 20.12 17.21 10.11
N LEU A 379 19.15 16.31 10.26
CA LEU A 379 18.67 15.87 11.57
C LEU A 379 19.73 15.09 12.36
N ASN A 380 20.58 14.33 11.66
CA ASN A 380 21.70 13.61 12.28
C ASN A 380 22.80 14.55 12.79
N GLN A 381 23.02 15.68 12.11
CA GLN A 381 23.96 16.71 12.55
C GLN A 381 23.39 17.53 13.71
N ILE A 382 22.14 17.99 13.61
CA ILE A 382 21.50 18.85 14.62
C ILE A 382 21.15 18.08 15.90
N LYS A 383 20.72 16.82 15.75
CA LYS A 383 20.22 15.96 16.84
C LYS A 383 19.19 16.69 17.72
N PRO A 384 18.08 17.18 17.13
CA PRO A 384 17.11 17.98 17.85
C PRO A 384 16.43 17.18 18.96
N ARG A 385 16.08 17.85 20.06
CA ARG A 385 15.24 17.27 21.11
C ARG A 385 13.79 17.20 20.67
N VAL A 386 13.37 18.20 19.88
CA VAL A 386 11.99 18.38 19.42
C VAL A 386 11.95 18.68 17.92
N ILE A 387 11.04 18.03 17.20
CA ILE A 387 10.67 18.40 15.82
C ILE A 387 9.21 18.84 15.81
N LEU A 388 8.93 20.06 15.35
CA LEU A 388 7.60 20.52 15.02
C LEU A 388 7.37 20.36 13.51
N ALA A 389 6.56 19.38 13.13
CA ALA A 389 6.25 19.09 11.73
C ALA A 389 4.97 19.82 11.27
N LEU A 390 5.13 20.73 10.32
CA LEU A 390 4.06 21.57 9.81
C LEU A 390 3.38 20.89 8.61
N GLY A 391 2.16 20.38 8.83
CA GLY A 391 1.34 19.73 7.81
C GLY A 391 1.62 18.24 7.60
N VAL A 392 0.80 17.63 6.75
CA VAL A 392 0.79 16.17 6.52
C VAL A 392 2.09 15.67 5.92
N THR A 393 2.67 16.41 4.97
CA THR A 393 3.90 16.00 4.27
C THR A 393 5.10 15.93 5.22
N ALA A 394 5.34 17.01 5.97
CA ALA A 394 6.38 17.08 6.99
C ALA A 394 6.22 15.98 8.04
N ALA A 395 5.00 15.80 8.56
CA ALA A 395 4.73 14.79 9.56
C ALA A 395 4.95 13.37 9.02
N THR A 396 4.53 13.09 7.78
CA THR A 396 4.74 11.78 7.15
C THR A 396 6.23 11.46 7.00
N ALA A 397 7.06 12.46 6.68
CA ALA A 397 8.50 12.28 6.47
C ALA A 397 9.22 11.81 7.75
N VAL A 398 8.82 12.32 8.91
CA VAL A 398 9.44 11.98 10.19
C VAL A 398 8.74 10.85 10.94
N LEU A 399 7.42 10.68 10.80
CA LEU A 399 6.66 9.61 11.46
C LEU A 399 6.67 8.28 10.69
N GLY A 400 6.95 8.30 9.38
CA GLY A 400 6.92 7.11 8.52
C GLY A 400 5.51 6.58 8.19
N LYS A 401 4.45 7.26 8.67
CA LYS A 401 3.05 6.98 8.37
C LYS A 401 2.29 8.29 8.17
N LYS A 402 1.20 8.26 7.40
CA LYS A 402 0.35 9.43 7.18
C LYS A 402 -0.51 9.72 8.43
N PRO A 403 -0.38 10.89 9.08
CA PRO A 403 -1.16 11.21 10.27
C PRO A 403 -2.58 11.68 9.92
N LYS A 404 -3.52 11.50 10.86
CA LYS A 404 -4.82 12.20 10.83
C LYS A 404 -4.67 13.59 11.46
N LEU A 405 -4.15 14.56 10.70
CA LEU A 405 -3.70 15.87 11.21
C LEU A 405 -4.70 16.59 12.15
N SER A 406 -6.00 16.58 11.85
CA SER A 406 -7.00 17.24 12.70
C SER A 406 -7.17 16.58 14.08
N GLN A 407 -6.97 15.26 14.17
CA GLN A 407 -7.13 14.46 15.38
C GLN A 407 -5.81 14.35 16.17
N GLU A 408 -4.70 14.20 15.47
CA GLU A 408 -3.38 13.88 16.05
C GLU A 408 -2.51 15.13 16.32
N ARG A 409 -2.94 16.34 15.89
CA ARG A 409 -2.22 17.59 16.18
C ARG A 409 -2.10 17.83 17.68
N GLY A 410 -0.92 18.29 18.09
CA GLY A 410 -0.59 18.55 19.49
C GLY A 410 -0.26 17.29 20.28
N GLU A 411 -0.45 16.09 19.72
CA GLU A 411 0.08 14.86 20.31
C GLU A 411 1.61 14.79 20.15
N ILE A 412 2.26 14.11 21.08
CA ILE A 412 3.72 13.92 21.10
C ILE A 412 4.02 12.50 20.63
N PHE A 413 4.82 12.40 19.57
CA PHE A 413 5.33 11.15 19.02
C PHE A 413 6.83 11.02 19.28
N SER A 414 7.35 9.79 19.27
CA SER A 414 8.78 9.51 19.37
C SER A 414 9.24 8.68 18.18
N THR A 415 10.39 9.03 17.61
CA THR A 415 10.97 8.34 16.44
C THR A 415 12.49 8.30 16.54
N LYS A 416 13.15 7.68 15.55
CA LYS A 416 14.62 7.70 15.44
C LYS A 416 15.20 9.11 15.27
N TYR A 417 14.41 10.11 14.86
CA TYR A 417 14.91 11.46 14.59
C TYR A 417 14.88 12.39 15.81
N ALA A 418 13.90 12.21 16.69
CA ALA A 418 13.75 13.01 17.91
C ALA A 418 12.84 12.29 18.92
N LYS A 419 13.08 12.54 20.21
CA LYS A 419 12.25 12.01 21.31
C LYS A 419 10.84 12.59 21.31
N ASN A 420 10.71 13.85 20.87
CA ASN A 420 9.45 14.57 20.83
C ASN A 420 9.21 15.08 19.41
N ILE A 421 8.14 14.61 18.78
CA ILE A 421 7.66 15.12 17.51
C ILE A 421 6.23 15.59 17.72
N ILE A 422 5.97 16.85 17.41
CA ILE A 422 4.64 17.45 17.43
C ILE A 422 4.25 17.75 15.99
N ILE A 423 3.01 17.43 15.62
CA ILE A 423 2.47 17.78 14.30
C ILE A 423 1.52 18.97 14.45
N SER A 424 1.57 19.91 13.51
CA SER A 424 0.69 21.09 13.52
C SER A 424 0.24 21.53 12.14
N TRP A 425 -0.63 22.54 12.10
CA TRP A 425 -1.13 23.14 10.86
C TRP A 425 0.01 23.79 10.08
N HIS A 426 0.04 23.58 8.76
CA HIS A 426 0.95 24.33 7.92
C HIS A 426 0.46 25.80 7.78
N PRO A 427 1.30 26.84 7.98
CA PRO A 427 0.88 28.23 7.89
C PRO A 427 0.18 28.59 6.57
N SER A 428 0.62 28.01 5.45
CA SER A 428 -0.05 28.20 4.15
C SER A 428 -1.51 27.76 4.14
N SER A 429 -1.86 26.70 4.88
CA SER A 429 -3.24 26.22 4.99
C SER A 429 -4.12 27.16 5.81
N ILE A 430 -3.52 27.88 6.76
CA ILE A 430 -4.18 28.92 7.56
C ILE A 430 -4.46 30.13 6.68
N LEU A 431 -3.48 30.56 5.89
CA LEU A 431 -3.63 31.69 4.97
C LEU A 431 -4.72 31.46 3.93
N ARG A 432 -4.84 30.22 3.40
CA ARG A 432 -5.86 29.80 2.44
C ARG A 432 -7.24 29.53 3.05
N THR A 433 -7.39 29.56 4.38
CA THR A 433 -8.70 29.35 5.02
C THR A 433 -9.54 30.62 4.89
N GLU A 434 -10.67 30.55 4.18
CA GLU A 434 -11.58 31.69 3.97
C GLU A 434 -12.41 32.03 5.22
N ASN A 435 -12.89 31.01 5.94
CA ASN A 435 -13.66 31.20 7.17
C ASN A 435 -12.77 31.82 8.27
N ALA A 436 -13.13 33.03 8.70
CA ALA A 436 -12.34 33.82 9.65
C ALA A 436 -12.21 33.16 11.04
N GLU A 437 -13.27 32.50 11.52
CA GLU A 437 -13.27 31.81 12.81
C GLU A 437 -12.35 30.59 12.76
N LEU A 438 -12.46 29.77 11.71
CA LEU A 438 -11.61 28.60 11.50
C LEU A 438 -10.14 29.02 11.31
N LYS A 439 -9.89 30.11 10.60
CA LYS A 439 -8.55 30.69 10.41
C LYS A 439 -7.95 31.12 11.75
N ARG A 440 -8.72 31.83 12.59
CA ARG A 440 -8.30 32.24 13.94
C ARG A 440 -8.02 31.03 14.83
N MET A 441 -8.91 30.03 14.83
CA MET A 441 -8.75 28.79 15.57
C MET A 441 -7.45 28.06 15.18
N LYS A 442 -7.19 27.87 13.88
CA LYS A 442 -5.96 27.23 13.41
C LYS A 442 -4.71 28.04 13.77
N LYS A 443 -4.77 29.38 13.72
CA LYS A 443 -3.67 30.26 14.13
C LYS A 443 -3.34 30.07 15.62
N ASN A 444 -4.36 30.05 16.48
CA ASN A 444 -4.20 29.83 17.91
C ASN A 444 -3.63 28.43 18.22
N GLN A 445 -4.17 27.40 17.57
CA GLN A 445 -3.65 26.02 17.73
C GLN A 445 -2.19 25.90 17.29
N LEU A 446 -1.80 26.55 16.19
CA LEU A 446 -0.40 26.59 15.77
C LEU A 446 0.49 27.29 16.81
N ALA A 447 0.01 28.38 17.42
CA ALA A 447 0.74 29.07 18.49
C ALA A 447 0.92 28.19 19.73
N GLU A 448 -0.13 27.49 20.17
CA GLU A 448 -0.09 26.53 21.28
C GLU A 448 0.93 25.41 21.01
N ASP A 449 0.91 24.83 19.81
CA ASP A 449 1.83 23.76 19.42
C ASP A 449 3.29 24.25 19.36
N ILE A 450 3.52 25.48 18.87
CA ILE A 450 4.85 26.12 18.85
C ILE A 450 5.38 26.33 20.27
N GLN A 451 4.56 26.90 21.17
CA GLN A 451 4.93 27.13 22.56
C GLN A 451 5.26 25.81 23.27
N ARG A 452 4.45 24.78 23.04
CA ARG A 452 4.67 23.45 23.60
C ARG A 452 5.97 22.83 23.06
N ALA A 453 6.22 22.91 21.76
CA ALA A 453 7.43 22.39 21.14
C ALA A 453 8.69 23.11 21.66
N PHE A 454 8.62 24.43 21.80
CA PHE A 454 9.71 25.23 22.34
C PHE A 454 9.99 24.89 23.81
N HIS A 455 8.95 24.81 24.65
CA HIS A 455 9.10 24.43 26.06
C HIS A 455 9.77 23.04 26.20
N LEU A 456 9.33 22.04 25.44
CA LEU A 456 9.92 20.71 25.44
C LEU A 456 11.40 20.72 25.00
N SER A 457 11.81 21.67 24.16
CA SER A 457 13.20 21.78 23.70
C SER A 457 14.15 22.27 24.80
N LEU A 458 13.62 23.03 25.77
CA LEU A 458 14.34 23.54 26.93
C LEU A 458 14.48 22.50 28.06
N LEU A 459 13.61 21.48 28.09
CA LEU A 459 13.68 20.40 29.08
C LEU A 459 14.85 19.46 28.76
N ASN A 460 15.58 19.04 29.81
CA ASN A 460 16.81 18.25 29.71
C ASN A 460 16.60 16.78 29.33
#